data_AF-A0A1C3PBK1-F1
#
_entry.id   AF-A0A1C3PBK1-F1
#
_cell.length_a   1.000
_cell.length_b   1.000
_cell.length_c   1.000
_cell.angle_alpha   90.00
_cell.angle_beta   90.00
_cell.angle_gamma   90.00
#
_symmetry.space_group_name_H-M   'P 1'
#
loop_
_entity.id
_entity.type
_entity.pdbx_description
1 polymer ?
#
loop_
_entity_poly.entity_id
_entity_poly.type
_entity_poly.pdbx_seq_one_letter_code
_entity_poly.pdbx_strand_id
1 'polypeptide(L)' 'MVAARQRIVEGAVGMVELALARLEAQDVVELDEERKATMVSNLLVVLCSEQSTQPVVNTGSLYH' A
#
# COMPACT_ATOMS: atom_id res chain seq x y z
N MET A 1 11.75 -6.48 -19.62
CA MET A 1 10.53 -6.52 -18.79
C MET A 1 10.79 -6.05 -17.36
N VAL A 2 11.82 -6.59 -16.68
CA VAL A 2 12.22 -6.20 -15.30
C VAL A 2 12.39 -4.69 -15.11
N ALA A 3 13.11 -3.99 -16.00
CA ALA A 3 13.33 -2.54 -15.89
C ALA A 3 12.06 -1.68 -16.00
N ALA A 4 11.06 -2.12 -16.77
CA ALA A 4 9.78 -1.42 -16.88
C ALA A 4 8.94 -1.63 -15.61
N ARG A 5 8.96 -2.85 -15.08
CA ARG A 5 8.26 -3.22 -13.84
C ARG A 5 8.82 -2.47 -12.64
N GLN A 6 10.14 -2.34 -12.55
CA GLN A 6 10.79 -1.59 -11.48
C GLN A 6 10.37 -0.11 -11.48
N ARG A 7 10.30 0.54 -12.64
CA ARG A 7 9.80 1.93 -12.75
C ARG A 7 8.34 2.09 -12.30
N ILE A 8 7.48 1.11 -12.57
CA ILE A 8 6.08 1.12 -12.13
C ILE A 8 6.01 1.01 -10.61
N VAL A 9 6.81 0.10 -10.03
CA VAL A 9 6.87 -0.09 -8.57
C VAL A 9 7.41 1.16 -7.87
N GLU A 10 8.48 1.76 -8.37
CA GLU A 10 9.03 3.02 -7.84
C GLU A 10 8.01 4.16 -7.87
N GLY A 11 7.27 4.31 -8.99
CA GLY A 11 6.20 5.29 -9.09
C GLY A 11 5.07 5.04 -8.09
N ALA A 12 4.67 3.78 -7.91
CA ALA A 12 3.60 3.41 -6.98
C ALA A 12 4.00 3.62 -5.51
N VAL A 13 5.25 3.27 -5.13
CA VAL A 13 5.77 3.54 -3.78
C VAL A 13 5.80 5.05 -3.51
N GLY A 14 6.29 5.85 -4.45
CA GLY A 14 6.30 7.31 -4.31
C GLY A 14 4.89 7.93 -4.19
N MET A 15 3.90 7.38 -4.90
CA MET A 15 2.50 7.82 -4.77
C MET A 15 1.92 7.52 -3.39
N VAL A 16 2.27 6.37 -2.79
CA VAL A 16 1.85 6.00 -1.44
C VAL A 16 2.52 6.87 -0.39
N GLU A 17 3.83 7.08 -0.48
CA GLU A 17 4.56 7.98 0.43
C GLU A 17 3.98 9.39 0.42
N LEU A 18 3.67 9.93 -0.77
CA LEU A 18 3.06 11.25 -0.91
C LEU A 18 1.65 11.30 -0.29
N ALA A 19 0.84 10.25 -0.47
CA ALA A 19 -0.49 10.18 0.12
C ALA A 19 -0.42 10.12 1.66
N LEU A 20 0.48 9.30 2.21
CA LEU A 20 0.68 9.18 3.66
C LEU A 20 1.19 10.49 4.27
N ALA A 21 2.18 11.13 3.63
CA ALA A 21 2.69 12.43 4.08
C ALA A 21 1.60 13.53 4.08
N ARG A 22 0.68 13.51 3.11
CA ARG A 22 -0.47 14.43 3.08
C ARG A 22 -1.48 14.17 4.18
N LEU A 23 -1.76 12.90 4.49
CA LEU A 23 -2.69 12.52 5.57
C LEU A 23 -2.13 12.87 6.95
N GLU A 24 -0.83 12.66 7.16
CA GLU A 24 -0.10 13.05 8.36
C GLU A 24 -0.06 14.57 8.52
N ALA A 25 0.23 15.32 7.44
CA ALA A 25 0.22 16.78 7.47
C ALA A 25 -1.16 17.40 7.75
N GLN A 26 -2.23 16.63 7.57
CA GLN A 26 -3.61 17.04 7.86
C GLN A 26 -4.10 16.51 9.22
N ASP A 27 -3.24 15.85 10.02
CA ASP A 27 -3.60 15.15 11.27
C ASP A 27 -4.75 14.15 11.09
N VAL A 28 -4.97 13.64 9.87
CA VAL A 28 -6.01 12.64 9.58
C VAL A 28 -5.56 11.25 10.03
N VAL A 29 -4.24 11.01 10.03
CA VAL A 29 -3.63 9.73 10.36
C VAL A 29 -2.28 9.96 11.04
N GLU A 30 -2.12 9.44 12.26
CA GLU A 30 -0.81 9.31 12.92
C GLU A 30 -0.20 7.94 12.58
N LEU A 31 0.94 7.95 11.90
CA LEU A 31 1.70 6.74 11.59
C LEU A 31 3.11 6.88 12.15
N ASP A 32 3.43 6.01 13.11
CA ASP A 32 4.82 5.78 13.49
C ASP A 32 5.62 5.21 12.30
N GLU A 33 6.96 5.31 12.40
CA GLU A 33 7.86 4.85 11.33
C GLU A 33 7.72 3.36 11.02
N GLU A 34 7.39 2.54 12.02
CA GLU A 34 7.22 1.09 11.88
C GLU A 34 5.98 0.73 11.03
N ARG A 35 4.87 1.45 11.25
CA ARG A 35 3.64 1.31 10.45
C ARG A 35 3.84 1.79 9.02
N LYS A 36 4.57 2.90 8.81
CA LYS A 36 4.95 3.37 7.45
C LYS A 36 5.74 2.29 6.70
N ALA A 37 6.77 1.73 7.32
CA ALA A 37 7.58 0.67 6.72
C ALA A 37 6.72 -0.57 6.37
N THR A 38 5.80 -0.94 7.25
CA THR A 38 4.87 -2.06 7.03
C THR A 38 3.94 -1.81 5.85
N MET A 39 3.37 -0.61 5.72
CA MET A 39 2.49 -0.26 4.60
C MET A 39 3.24 -0.28 3.27
N VAL A 40 4.45 0.29 3.22
CA VAL A 40 5.30 0.27 2.01
C VAL A 40 5.65 -1.16 1.62
N SER A 41 6.00 -2.01 2.58
CA SER A 41 6.29 -3.44 2.36
C SER A 41 5.07 -4.20 1.80
N ASN A 42 3.89 -4.01 2.39
CA ASN A 42 2.65 -4.63 1.93
C ASN A 42 2.29 -4.21 0.50
N LEU A 43 2.45 -2.92 0.18
CA LEU A 43 2.21 -2.41 -1.17
C LEU A 43 3.24 -2.92 -2.18
N LEU A 44 4.52 -3.03 -1.81
CA LEU A 44 5.55 -3.69 -2.63
C LEU A 44 5.18 -5.14 -2.95
N VAL A 45 4.70 -5.90 -1.97
CA VAL A 45 4.23 -7.28 -2.18
C VAL A 45 3.04 -7.32 -3.14
N VAL A 46 2.06 -6.43 -3.00
CA VAL A 46 0.90 -6.35 -3.91
C VAL A 46 1.30 -5.99 -5.35
N LEU A 47 2.28 -5.09 -5.52
CA LEU A 47 2.77 -4.68 -6.84
C LEU A 47 3.69 -5.73 -7.48
N CYS A 48 4.43 -6.47 -6.66
CA CYS A 48 5.39 -7.50 -7.09
C CYS A 48 4.77 -8.91 -7.17
N SER A 49 3.57 -9.12 -6.63
CA SER A 49 2.82 -10.35 -6.86
C SER A 49 2.18 -10.32 -8.25
N GLU A 50 2.57 -11.25 -9.12
CA GLU A 50 1.93 -11.44 -10.44
C GLU A 50 0.52 -12.05 -10.34
N GLN A 51 0.18 -12.54 -9.15
CA GLN A 51 -1.10 -13.15 -8.88
C GLN A 51 -2.06 -12.02 -8.49
N SER A 52 -2.97 -11.68 -9.41
CA SER A 52 -4.15 -10.86 -9.17
C SER A 52 -4.70 -11.14 -7.77
N THR A 53 -4.36 -10.27 -6.82
CA THR A 53 -4.79 -10.40 -5.43
C THR A 53 -6.29 -10.20 -5.45
N GLN A 54 -7.03 -11.30 -5.31
CA GLN A 54 -8.47 -11.22 -5.20
C GLN A 54 -8.76 -10.39 -3.95
N PRO A 55 -9.46 -9.25 -4.06
CA PRO A 55 -9.88 -8.55 -2.87
C PRO A 55 -10.84 -9.49 -2.15
N VAL A 56 -10.38 -10.08 -1.04
CA VAL A 56 -11.27 -10.79 -0.13
C VAL A 56 -12.11 -9.72 0.56
N VAL A 57 -13.19 -9.30 -0.10
CA VAL A 57 -14.21 -8.45 0.50
C VAL A 57 -14.97 -9.34 1.48
N ASN A 58 -14.56 -9.31 2.74
CA ASN A 58 -15.27 -10.01 3.80
C ASN A 58 -16.44 -9.15 4.27
N THR A 59 -17.54 -9.15 3.50
CA THR A 59 -18.85 -8.60 3.90
C THR A 59 -19.70 -9.61 4.67
N GLY A 60 -19.08 -10.67 5.21
CA GLY A 60 -19.77 -11.80 5.83
C GLY A 60 -19.33 -12.04 7.27
N SER A 61 -19.44 -11.05 8.15
CA SER A 61 -19.94 -11.32 9.51
C SER A 61 -20.44 -10.04 10.18
N LEU A 62 -21.53 -9.51 9.63
CA LEU A 62 -22.57 -8.90 10.45
C LEU A 62 -23.30 -10.06 11.13
N TYR A 63 -23.05 -10.24 12.42
CA TYR A 63 -23.86 -11.04 13.36
C TYR A 63 -24.05 -12.54 13.06
N HIS A 64 -23.25 -13.39 13.71
CA HIS A 64 -23.75 -14.45 14.60
C HIS A 64 -22.65 -14.95 15.56
#